data_AF-A0AAW2RKW8-F1
#
_entry.id   AF-A0AAW2RKW8-F1
#
_cell.length_a   1.000
_cell.length_b   1.000
_cell.length_c   1.000
_cell.angle_alpha   90.00
_cell.angle_beta   90.00
_cell.angle_gamma   90.00
#
_symmetry.space_group_name_H-M   'P 1'
#
loop_
_entity.id
_entity.type
_entity.pdbx_description
1 polymer ?
#
loop_
_entity_poly.entity_id
_entity_poly.type
_entity_poly.pdbx_seq_one_letter_code
_entity_poly.pdbx_strand_id
1 'polypeptide(L)'
;MDSAGSVHVISKELIKPSSPTPDHLKAVKLSVLDQITPPVYISLIFFYEADELKGLASSTDQAQICHHLKQSLSNTLTLFYPLAGKFDPESFTVYCNDDGVEFVEARARARLQDVVHDAKLEEFEKYLPVDPLGAYMSERAPFSWCRLTSLTVEGLPWRHACRTK
;
A
#
# COMPACT_ATOMS: atom_id res chain seq x y z
N MET A 1 1.68 29.50 8.85
CA MET A 1 1.51 28.14 9.42
C MET A 1 1.31 27.24 8.23
N ASP A 2 2.41 26.79 7.64
CA ASP A 2 2.40 26.04 6.39
C ASP A 2 2.00 24.60 6.69
N SER A 3 0.83 24.21 6.19
CA SER A 3 0.25 22.89 6.36
C SER A 3 1.12 21.82 5.71
N ALA A 4 1.32 20.71 6.42
CA ALA A 4 2.07 19.54 6.02
C ALA A 4 1.73 19.08 4.58
N GLY A 5 2.77 18.78 3.79
CA GLY A 5 2.72 18.64 2.33
C GLY A 5 1.57 17.80 1.75
N SER A 6 1.05 18.28 0.62
CA SER A 6 -0.06 17.69 -0.15
C SER A 6 0.35 16.38 -0.85
N VAL A 7 -0.51 15.36 -0.77
CA VAL A 7 -0.36 14.06 -1.45
C VAL A 7 -1.27 14.01 -2.68
N HIS A 8 -0.73 13.55 -3.81
CA HIS A 8 -1.45 13.44 -5.09
C HIS A 8 -1.36 12.02 -5.61
N VAL A 9 -2.50 11.36 -5.83
CA VAL A 9 -2.55 10.03 -6.45
C VAL A 9 -2.19 10.14 -7.93
N ILE A 10 -1.27 9.30 -8.38
CA ILE A 10 -0.84 9.18 -9.78
C ILE A 10 -1.64 8.08 -10.47
N SER A 11 -1.68 6.89 -9.89
CA SER A 11 -2.33 5.72 -10.48
C SER A 11 -2.94 4.80 -9.42
N LYS A 12 -3.93 4.00 -9.83
CA LYS A 12 -4.53 2.92 -9.05
C LYS A 12 -4.69 1.71 -9.95
N GLU A 13 -4.19 0.57 -9.51
CA GLU A 13 -4.19 -0.67 -10.30
C GLU A 13 -4.51 -1.87 -9.42
N LEU A 14 -5.16 -2.90 -9.97
CA LEU A 14 -5.31 -4.20 -9.30
C LEU A 14 -4.18 -5.13 -9.75
N ILE A 15 -3.29 -5.46 -8.82
CA ILE A 15 -2.17 -6.37 -9.07
C ILE A 15 -2.63 -7.79 -8.77
N LYS A 16 -2.62 -8.63 -9.81
CA LYS A 16 -2.98 -10.03 -9.73
C LYS A 16 -1.76 -10.92 -9.48
N PRO A 17 -1.95 -12.15 -8.99
CA PRO A 17 -0.90 -13.17 -8.97
C PRO A 17 -0.25 -13.35 -10.35
N SER A 18 1.05 -13.61 -10.36
CA SER A 18 1.80 -13.83 -11.61
C SER A 18 1.48 -15.17 -12.27
N SER A 19 0.98 -16.13 -11.50
CA SER A 19 0.39 -17.37 -12.00
C SER A 19 -0.94 -17.65 -11.32
N PRO A 20 -1.91 -18.26 -12.03
CA PRO A 20 -3.26 -18.47 -11.51
C PRO A 20 -3.28 -19.41 -10.30
N THR A 21 -4.20 -19.16 -9.38
CA THR A 21 -4.42 -20.03 -8.22
C THR A 21 -4.94 -21.41 -8.69
N PRO A 22 -4.26 -22.52 -8.35
CA PRO A 22 -4.72 -23.87 -8.69
C PRO A 22 -6.13 -24.17 -8.17
N ASP A 23 -6.91 -24.96 -8.90
CA ASP A 23 -8.34 -25.19 -8.59
C ASP A 23 -8.59 -25.71 -7.18
N HIS A 24 -7.72 -26.59 -6.67
CA HIS A 24 -7.84 -27.15 -5.32
C HIS A 24 -7.49 -26.15 -4.20
N LEU A 25 -6.96 -24.97 -4.52
CA LEU A 25 -6.61 -23.90 -3.58
C LEU A 25 -7.56 -22.71 -3.66
N LYS A 26 -8.60 -22.75 -4.49
CA LYS A 26 -9.52 -21.63 -4.73
C LYS A 26 -10.42 -21.26 -3.54
N ALA A 27 -10.46 -22.06 -2.48
CA ALA A 27 -11.27 -21.79 -1.31
C ALA A 27 -10.46 -22.07 -0.03
N VAL A 28 -10.33 -21.05 0.82
CA VAL A 28 -9.69 -21.15 2.14
C VAL A 28 -10.71 -20.83 3.20
N LYS A 29 -11.11 -21.83 3.98
CA LYS A 29 -12.04 -21.66 5.09
C LYS A 29 -11.30 -21.15 6.32
N LEU A 30 -11.83 -20.12 6.95
CA LEU A 30 -11.27 -19.55 8.17
C LEU A 30 -11.37 -20.52 9.35
N SER A 31 -10.33 -20.55 10.18
CA SER A 31 -10.34 -21.33 11.41
C SER A 31 -11.25 -20.70 12.46
N VAL A 32 -11.53 -21.43 13.55
CA VAL A 32 -12.31 -20.89 14.68
C VAL A 32 -11.61 -19.67 15.29
N LEU A 33 -10.28 -19.65 15.34
CA LEU A 33 -9.52 -18.51 15.87
C LEU A 33 -9.72 -17.26 15.00
N ASP A 34 -9.74 -17.42 13.68
CA ASP A 34 -9.97 -16.31 12.76
C ASP A 34 -11.41 -15.78 12.88
N GLN A 35 -12.39 -16.65 13.14
CA GLN A 35 -13.81 -16.28 13.27
C GLN A 35 -14.13 -15.51 14.56
N ILE A 36 -13.43 -15.79 15.66
CA ILE A 36 -13.62 -15.08 16.94
C ILE A 36 -12.75 -13.83 17.05
N THR A 37 -11.79 -13.65 16.15
CA THR A 37 -10.93 -12.46 16.12
C THR A 37 -11.73 -11.29 15.56
N PRO A 38 -11.73 -10.12 16.24
CA PRO A 38 -12.38 -8.93 15.70
C PRO A 38 -11.81 -8.59 14.32
N PRO A 39 -12.65 -8.21 13.35
CA PRO A 39 -12.15 -7.78 12.06
C PRO A 39 -11.40 -6.46 12.23
N VAL A 40 -10.10 -6.49 11.99
CA VAL A 40 -9.24 -5.30 12.11
C VAL A 40 -8.51 -5.06 10.79
N TYR A 41 -8.53 -3.81 10.34
CA TYR A 41 -7.66 -3.38 9.25
C TYR A 41 -6.32 -2.92 9.82
N ILE A 42 -5.24 -3.61 9.45
CA ILE A 42 -3.89 -3.28 9.90
C ILE A 42 -3.21 -2.41 8.84
N SER A 43 -3.05 -1.13 9.16
CA SER A 43 -2.29 -0.18 8.37
C SER A 43 -0.80 -0.23 8.75
N LEU A 44 0.07 -0.53 7.79
CA LEU A 44 1.52 -0.45 7.96
C LEU A 44 2.10 0.59 6.99
N ILE A 45 2.97 1.45 7.51
CA ILE A 45 3.69 2.46 6.72
C ILE A 45 5.18 2.21 6.87
N PHE A 46 5.89 2.14 5.75
CA PHE A 46 7.34 2.00 5.71
C PHE A 46 7.96 3.20 5.01
N PHE A 47 8.98 3.78 5.63
CA PHE A 47 9.72 4.91 5.10
C PHE A 47 11.12 4.47 4.67
N TYR A 48 11.50 4.82 3.44
CA TYR A 48 12.81 4.50 2.86
C TYR A 48 13.48 5.77 2.37
N GLU A 49 14.71 6.02 2.82
CA GLU A 49 15.52 7.12 2.30
C GLU A 49 16.16 6.71 0.97
N ALA A 50 16.16 7.63 0.01
CA ALA A 50 16.80 7.39 -1.28
C ALA A 50 18.33 7.50 -1.13
N ASP A 51 19.05 6.49 -1.61
CA ASP A 51 20.51 6.52 -1.67
C ASP A 51 20.95 7.43 -2.85
N GLU A 52 21.16 8.71 -2.55
CA GLU A 52 21.57 9.73 -3.55
C GLU A 52 22.90 9.38 -4.24
N LEU A 53 23.78 8.60 -3.57
CA LEU A 53 25.07 8.16 -4.13
C LEU A 53 24.89 7.11 -5.23
N LYS A 54 23.74 6.42 -5.28
CA LYS A 54 23.39 5.46 -6.33
C LYS A 54 22.51 6.05 -7.43
N GLY A 55 22.24 7.36 -7.38
CA GLY A 55 21.56 8.07 -8.46
C GLY A 55 20.04 7.87 -8.55
N LEU A 56 19.38 7.29 -7.54
CA LEU A 56 17.93 6.98 -7.49
C LEU A 56 16.98 8.20 -7.47
N ALA A 57 17.47 9.40 -7.83
CA ALA A 57 16.74 10.64 -7.74
C ALA A 57 16.04 11.04 -9.06
N SER A 58 16.17 10.25 -10.14
CA SER A 58 15.51 10.59 -11.41
C SER A 58 14.11 10.01 -11.51
N SER A 59 13.25 10.64 -12.31
CA SER A 59 11.91 10.14 -12.63
C SER A 59 11.93 8.77 -13.31
N THR A 60 13.02 8.44 -14.02
CA THR A 60 13.20 7.14 -14.68
C THR A 60 13.43 6.03 -13.64
N ASP A 61 14.17 6.32 -12.57
CA ASP A 61 14.43 5.36 -11.49
C ASP A 61 13.17 5.07 -10.68
N GLN A 62 12.30 6.07 -10.50
CA GLN A 62 11.02 5.92 -9.82
C GLN A 62 10.07 4.98 -10.57
N ALA A 63 9.97 5.14 -11.89
CA ALA A 63 9.17 4.25 -12.72
C ALA A 63 9.68 2.80 -12.65
N GLN A 64 11.00 2.61 -12.59
CA GLN A 64 11.62 1.30 -12.41
C GLN A 64 11.33 0.71 -11.03
N ILE A 65 11.46 1.49 -9.96
CA ILE A 65 11.09 1.06 -8.59
C ILE A 65 9.62 0.64 -8.54
N CYS A 66 8.72 1.48 -9.05
CA CYS A 66 7.29 1.19 -9.12
C CYS A 66 7.01 -0.11 -9.88
N HIS A 67 7.67 -0.29 -11.03
CA HIS A 67 7.57 -1.53 -11.81
C HIS A 67 8.06 -2.76 -11.02
N HIS A 68 9.21 -2.67 -10.36
CA HIS A 68 9.75 -3.75 -9.52
C HIS A 68 8.83 -4.09 -8.34
N LEU A 69 8.23 -3.09 -7.70
CA LEU A 69 7.27 -3.30 -6.62
C LEU A 69 6.01 -4.01 -7.11
N LYS A 70 5.44 -3.58 -8.25
CA LYS A 70 4.27 -4.25 -8.86
C LYS A 70 4.59 -5.70 -9.23
N GLN A 71 5.75 -5.94 -9.84
CA GLN A 71 6.16 -7.28 -10.27
C GLN A 71 6.44 -8.20 -9.07
N SER A 72 7.16 -7.71 -8.05
CA SER A 72 7.43 -8.49 -6.84
C SER A 72 6.15 -8.78 -6.05
N LEU A 73 5.21 -7.83 -5.99
CA LEU A 73 3.88 -8.06 -5.43
C LEU A 73 3.13 -9.15 -6.20
N SER A 74 3.08 -9.07 -7.53
CA SER A 74 2.43 -10.09 -8.36
C SER A 74 3.02 -11.49 -8.12
N ASN A 75 4.34 -11.61 -8.04
CA ASN A 75 5.01 -12.87 -7.71
C ASN A 75 4.72 -13.35 -6.28
N THR A 76 4.65 -12.44 -5.32
CA THR A 76 4.34 -12.77 -3.92
C THR A 76 2.90 -13.26 -3.80
N LEU A 77 1.96 -12.65 -4.51
CA LEU A 77 0.55 -13.07 -4.52
C LEU A 77 0.34 -14.47 -5.09
N THR A 78 1.25 -14.99 -5.92
CA THR A 78 1.23 -16.40 -6.31
C THR A 78 1.42 -17.33 -5.10
N LEU A 79 2.28 -16.96 -4.15
CA LEU A 79 2.55 -17.74 -2.94
C LEU A 79 1.53 -17.46 -1.84
N PHE A 80 1.06 -16.22 -1.76
CA PHE A 80 0.08 -15.73 -0.79
C PHE A 80 -1.28 -15.46 -1.45
N TYR A 81 -1.72 -16.42 -2.26
CA TYR A 81 -2.94 -16.33 -3.09
C TYR A 81 -4.22 -15.94 -2.36
N PRO A 82 -4.45 -16.25 -1.06
CA PRO A 82 -5.65 -15.80 -0.37
C PRO A 82 -5.76 -14.26 -0.29
N LEU A 83 -4.64 -13.55 -0.31
CA LEU A 83 -4.62 -12.07 -0.27
C LEU A 83 -5.18 -11.45 -1.56
N ALA A 84 -5.16 -12.17 -2.67
CA ALA A 84 -5.74 -11.73 -3.95
C ALA A 84 -7.20 -12.17 -4.13
N GLY A 85 -7.82 -12.74 -3.09
CA GLY A 85 -9.17 -13.27 -3.11
C GLY A 85 -10.22 -12.33 -2.50
N LYS A 86 -11.45 -12.85 -2.37
CA LYS A 86 -12.58 -12.18 -1.71
C LYS A 86 -13.09 -13.00 -0.54
N PHE A 87 -13.28 -12.35 0.60
CA PHE A 87 -13.88 -12.95 1.77
C PHE A 87 -15.41 -12.93 1.69
N ASP A 88 -16.02 -14.07 1.99
CA ASP A 88 -17.46 -14.23 2.20
C ASP A 88 -17.76 -14.43 3.70
N PRO A 89 -18.46 -13.46 4.33
CA PRO A 89 -18.78 -13.52 5.75
C PRO A 89 -19.83 -14.59 6.09
N GLU A 90 -20.68 -15.01 5.15
CA GLU A 90 -21.73 -16.01 5.44
C GLU A 90 -21.12 -17.41 5.58
N SER A 91 -20.17 -17.75 4.70
CA SER A 91 -19.49 -19.05 4.72
C SER A 91 -18.16 -19.05 5.48
N PHE A 92 -17.72 -17.90 6.00
CA PHE A 92 -16.39 -17.69 6.60
C PHE A 92 -15.26 -18.23 5.72
N THR A 93 -15.34 -17.96 4.41
CA THR A 93 -14.42 -18.50 3.40
C THR A 93 -13.82 -17.39 2.55
N VAL A 94 -12.53 -17.48 2.26
CA VAL A 94 -11.86 -16.66 1.26
C VAL A 94 -11.87 -17.40 -0.07
N TYR A 95 -12.59 -16.85 -1.04
CA TYR A 95 -12.58 -17.30 -2.43
C TYR A 95 -11.37 -16.69 -3.14
N CYS A 96 -10.38 -17.53 -3.43
CA CYS A 96 -9.12 -17.15 -4.06
C CYS A 96 -9.31 -17.11 -5.58
N ASN A 97 -9.98 -16.06 -6.06
CA ASN A 97 -10.42 -15.87 -7.44
C ASN A 97 -9.50 -14.98 -8.29
N ASP A 98 -8.29 -14.69 -7.78
CA ASP A 98 -7.29 -13.86 -8.45
C ASP A 98 -7.81 -12.46 -8.86
N ASP A 99 -8.70 -11.88 -8.06
CA ASP A 99 -9.21 -10.53 -8.26
C ASP A 99 -8.12 -9.47 -8.09
N GLY A 100 -7.11 -9.80 -7.27
CA GLY A 100 -5.91 -8.99 -7.08
C GLY A 100 -6.04 -7.96 -5.96
N VAL A 101 -4.92 -7.30 -5.68
CA VAL A 101 -4.78 -6.31 -4.61
C VAL A 101 -4.66 -4.91 -5.20
N GLU A 102 -5.33 -3.92 -4.61
CA GLU A 102 -5.21 -2.52 -5.04
C GLU A 102 -3.83 -1.97 -4.68
N PHE A 103 -3.08 -1.56 -5.70
CA PHE A 103 -1.83 -0.83 -5.60
C PHE A 103 -2.08 0.62 -6.00
N VAL A 104 -1.79 1.55 -5.10
CA VAL A 104 -1.92 2.99 -5.33
C VAL A 104 -0.54 3.62 -5.39
N GLU A 105 -0.26 4.32 -6.48
CA GLU A 105 0.93 5.14 -6.63
C GLU A 105 0.55 6.60 -6.34
N ALA A 106 1.32 7.27 -5.47
CA ALA A 106 1.07 8.65 -5.10
C ALA A 106 2.38 9.42 -4.91
N ARG A 107 2.31 10.74 -5.05
CA ARG A 107 3.41 11.68 -4.87
C ARG A 107 3.09 12.68 -3.77
N ALA A 108 3.97 12.79 -2.78
CA ALA A 108 3.89 13.80 -1.74
C ALA A 108 4.83 14.97 -2.04
N ARG A 109 4.38 16.21 -1.79
CA ARG A 109 5.24 17.39 -1.81
C ARG A 109 5.80 17.68 -0.41
N ALA A 110 6.65 16.81 0.11
CA ALA A 110 7.22 16.92 1.45
C ALA A 110 8.55 16.18 1.54
N ARG A 111 9.55 16.68 2.29
CA ARG A 111 10.76 15.88 2.52
C ARG A 111 10.46 14.76 3.50
N LEU A 112 11.04 13.58 3.26
CA LEU A 112 10.85 12.44 4.16
C LEU A 112 11.21 12.78 5.62
N GLN A 113 12.30 13.51 5.83
CA GLN A 113 12.73 13.93 7.16
C GLN A 113 11.67 14.80 7.86
N ASP A 114 11.01 15.70 7.12
CA ASP A 114 9.95 16.55 7.68
C ASP A 114 8.72 15.71 8.07
N VAL A 115 8.44 14.63 7.34
CA VAL A 115 7.32 13.71 7.61
C VAL A 115 7.62 12.78 8.79
N VAL A 116 8.88 12.43 9.04
CA VAL A 116 9.24 11.45 10.08
C VAL A 116 9.56 12.11 11.43
N HIS A 117 10.13 13.32 11.44
CA HIS A 117 10.66 13.91 12.68
C HIS A 117 9.61 14.58 13.58
N ASP A 118 8.47 15.03 13.04
CA ASP A 118 7.49 15.83 13.81
C ASP A 118 6.02 15.54 13.45
N ALA A 119 5.75 14.40 12.80
CA ALA A 119 4.39 14.09 12.37
C ALA A 119 3.52 13.58 13.53
N LYS A 120 2.35 14.20 13.66
CA LYS A 120 1.25 13.66 14.45
C LYS A 120 0.65 12.45 13.75
N LEU A 121 0.12 11.50 14.51
CA LEU A 121 -0.49 10.27 13.96
C LEU A 121 -1.59 10.58 12.93
N GLU A 122 -2.35 11.63 13.20
CA GLU A 122 -3.42 12.20 12.35
C GLU A 122 -2.90 12.64 10.97
N GLU A 123 -1.64 13.04 10.87
CA GLU A 123 -1.03 13.42 9.58
C GLU A 123 -0.65 12.20 8.74
N PHE A 124 -0.62 11.00 9.31
CA PHE A 124 -0.35 9.78 8.56
C PHE A 124 -1.58 9.23 7.83
N GLU A 125 -2.79 9.61 8.24
CA GLU A 125 -4.04 9.17 7.60
C GLU A 125 -4.08 9.51 6.11
N LYS A 126 -3.52 10.65 5.70
CA LYS A 126 -3.44 11.06 4.29
C LYS A 126 -2.54 10.17 3.42
N TYR A 127 -1.69 9.37 4.04
CA TYR A 127 -0.86 8.36 3.36
C TYR A 127 -1.52 6.98 3.41
N LEU A 128 -2.59 6.77 4.16
CA LEU A 128 -3.25 5.47 4.19
C LEU A 128 -4.12 5.27 2.95
N PRO A 129 -4.17 4.06 2.38
CA PRO A 129 -5.02 3.77 1.23
C PRO A 129 -6.51 3.69 1.58
N VAL A 130 -6.82 3.49 2.87
CA VAL A 130 -8.16 3.36 3.42
C VAL A 130 -8.18 4.10 4.75
N ASP A 131 -9.24 4.87 4.99
CA ASP A 131 -9.54 5.41 6.30
C ASP A 131 -9.85 4.24 7.27
N PRO A 132 -9.00 3.99 8.27
CA PRO A 132 -9.19 2.89 9.21
C PRO A 132 -10.51 3.01 9.97
N LEU A 133 -10.95 4.23 10.31
CA LEU A 133 -12.17 4.48 11.08
C LEU A 133 -13.42 4.31 10.20
N GLY A 134 -13.37 4.77 8.95
CA GLY A 134 -14.41 4.55 7.96
C GLY A 134 -14.61 3.07 7.59
N ALA A 135 -13.53 2.27 7.59
CA ALA A 135 -13.61 0.82 7.38
C ALA A 135 -14.25 0.08 8.57
N TYR A 136 -14.01 0.54 9.81
CA TYR A 136 -14.63 -0.01 11.01
C TYR A 136 -16.15 0.23 11.09
N MET A 137 -16.62 1.38 10.58
CA MET A 137 -18.02 1.80 10.71
C MET A 137 -18.93 1.40 9.54
N SER A 138 -18.38 0.86 8.46
CA SER A 138 -19.17 0.41 7.32
C SER A 138 -19.60 -1.05 7.51
N GLU A 139 -20.88 -1.28 7.77
CA GLU A 139 -21.53 -2.62 7.72
C GLU A 139 -21.37 -3.31 6.34
N ARG A 140 -20.82 -2.62 5.34
CA ARG A 140 -20.53 -3.12 3.99
C ARG A 140 -19.07 -2.89 3.57
N ALA A 141 -18.13 -2.71 4.49
CA ALA A 141 -16.73 -2.79 4.12
C ALA A 141 -16.42 -4.27 3.84
N PRO A 142 -16.18 -4.68 2.58
CA PRO A 142 -15.72 -6.03 2.34
C PRO A 142 -14.42 -6.16 3.13
N PHE A 143 -14.34 -7.21 3.96
CA PHE A 143 -13.14 -7.59 4.68
C PHE A 143 -12.07 -7.98 3.65
N SER A 144 -11.52 -6.99 2.95
CA SER A 144 -10.36 -7.14 2.09
C SER A 144 -9.19 -7.31 3.04
N TRP A 145 -8.91 -8.58 3.32
CA TRP A 145 -7.68 -9.00 3.95
C TRP A 145 -6.52 -8.41 3.14
N CYS A 146 -5.81 -7.47 3.77
CA CYS A 146 -4.59 -6.79 3.29
C CYS A 146 -4.72 -6.05 1.95
N ARG A 147 -5.14 -4.78 1.97
CA ARG A 147 -4.80 -3.85 0.88
C ARG A 147 -3.39 -3.31 1.11
N LEU A 148 -2.43 -3.83 0.37
CA LEU A 148 -1.04 -3.36 0.39
C LEU A 148 -0.91 -2.10 -0.45
N THR A 149 -0.46 -0.99 0.12
CA THR A 149 -0.17 0.22 -0.64
C THR A 149 1.27 0.63 -0.44
N SER A 150 1.99 0.78 -1.55
CA SER A 150 3.32 1.35 -1.56
C SER A 150 3.21 2.84 -1.77
N LEU A 151 3.55 3.64 -0.75
CA LEU A 151 3.70 5.09 -0.92
C LEU A 151 5.16 5.42 -1.09
N THR A 152 5.49 6.02 -2.23
CA THR A 152 6.80 6.63 -2.44
C THR A 152 6.73 8.07 -1.94
N VAL A 153 7.28 8.32 -0.75
CA VAL A 153 7.45 9.69 -0.24
C VAL A 153 8.72 10.26 -0.85
N GLU A 154 8.59 11.14 -1.83
CA GLU A 154 9.74 11.82 -2.42
C GLU A 154 10.27 12.92 -1.51
N GLY A 155 11.53 12.82 -1.08
CA GLY A 155 12.30 13.99 -0.74
C GLY A 155 12.47 14.88 -1.98
N LEU A 156 12.06 16.15 -1.91
CA LEU A 156 12.35 17.12 -2.96
C LEU A 156 13.85 17.10 -3.30
N PRO A 157 14.25 17.09 -4.59
CA PRO A 157 15.66 17.19 -4.95
C PRO A 157 16.21 18.55 -4.49
N TRP A 158 17.29 18.54 -3.71
CA TRP A 158 18.06 19.72 -3.34
C TRP A 158 18.75 20.33 -4.57
N ARG A 159 18.01 21.06 -5.39
CA ARG A 159 18.61 21.98 -6.37
C ARG A 159 17.85 23.29 -6.31
N HIS A 160 18.28 24.15 -5.38
CA HIS A 160 18.57 25.58 -5.57
C HIS A 160 18.68 26.28 -4.20
N ALA A 161 19.81 26.08 -3.53
CA ALA A 161 20.28 26.99 -2.47
C ALA A 161 21.82 27.04 -2.45
N CYS A 162 22.41 27.29 -3.60
CA CYS A 162 23.76 27.83 -3.69
C CYS A 162 23.85 28.72 -4.92
N ARG A 163 23.32 29.94 -4.77
CA ARG A 163 23.70 31.09 -5.59
C ARG A 163 23.68 32.33 -4.70
N THR A 164 24.89 32.73 -4.31
CA THR A 164 25.33 34.11 -4.05
C THR A 164 24.51 34.94 -3.06
N LYS A 165 25.04 35.08 -1.85
CA LYS A 165 25.70 36.33 -1.42
C LYS A 165 26.76 36.03 -0.38
#